data_AF-A0A2P7BEA2-F1
#
_entry.id   AF-A0A2P7BEA2-F1
#
_cell.length_a   1.000
_cell.length_b   1.000
_cell.length_c   1.000
_cell.angle_alpha   90.00
_cell.angle_beta   90.00
_cell.angle_gamma   90.00
#
_symmetry.space_group_name_H-M   'P 1'
#
loop_
_entity.id
_entity.type
_entity.pdbx_description
1 polymer ?
#
loop_
_entity_poly.entity_id
_entity_poly.type
_entity_poly.pdbx_seq_one_letter_code
_entity_poly.pdbx_strand_id
1 'polypeptide(L)'
;MRDVAEMEMRTTLAIDDDVLAAAKGLAEHQNKTIGEVVSMLARKSLQAPATTTSERNGVPLLTVKDGTPVTMEFVNQLRDELP
;
A
#
# COMPACT_ATOMS: atom_id res chain seq x y z
N MET A 1 22.09 -13.17 24.60
CA MET A 1 22.08 -11.94 23.77
C MET A 1 21.28 -12.26 22.52
N ARG A 2 20.04 -11.81 22.30
CA ARG A 2 19.23 -10.74 22.88
C ARG A 2 17.76 -11.17 22.78
N ASP A 3 16.97 -11.02 23.83
CA ASP A 3 15.52 -10.87 23.68
C ASP A 3 15.26 -9.39 23.40
N VAL A 4 15.07 -9.07 22.12
CA VAL A 4 14.71 -7.74 21.60
C VAL A 4 13.20 -7.47 21.74
N ALA A 5 12.50 -8.21 22.60
CA ALA A 5 11.05 -8.12 22.77
C ALA A 5 10.59 -6.88 23.55
N GLU A 6 11.45 -6.17 24.29
CA GLU A 6 10.99 -5.15 25.25
C GLU A 6 11.84 -3.86 25.27
N MET A 7 11.92 -3.17 24.13
CA MET A 7 12.02 -1.71 24.19
C MET A 7 10.89 -1.14 23.37
N GLU A 8 9.73 -1.02 24.02
CA GLU A 8 8.58 -0.27 23.55
C GLU A 8 9.03 1.19 23.26
N MET A 9 9.44 1.45 22.02
CA MET A 9 9.94 2.77 21.64
C MET A 9 8.79 3.78 21.65
N ARG A 10 8.90 4.80 22.50
CA ARG A 10 8.02 5.96 22.52
C ARG A 10 8.76 7.14 21.90
N THR A 11 8.17 7.77 20.90
CA THR A 11 8.71 8.95 20.23
C THR A 11 7.59 9.98 20.11
N THR A 12 7.91 11.26 20.35
CA THR A 12 7.00 12.37 20.08
C THR A 12 7.33 12.93 18.70
N LEU A 13 6.34 12.95 17.81
CA LEU A 13 6.46 13.45 16.45
C LEU A 13 5.40 14.54 16.23
N ALA A 14 5.81 15.67 15.66
CA ALA A 14 4.86 16.65 15.13
C ALA A 14 4.32 16.14 13.78
N ILE A 15 3.00 16.11 13.64
CA ILE A 15 2.29 15.73 12.41
C ILE A 15 1.15 16.70 12.16
N ASP A 16 0.76 16.86 10.91
CA ASP A 16 -0.36 17.72 10.53
C ASP A 16 -1.71 17.14 11.00
N ASP A 17 -2.69 18.03 11.22
CA ASP A 17 -4.00 17.66 11.76
C ASP A 17 -4.80 16.71 10.85
N ASP A 18 -4.65 16.86 9.53
CA ASP A 18 -5.28 15.99 8.53
C ASP A 18 -4.69 14.57 8.56
N VAL A 19 -3.37 14.45 8.74
CA VAL A 19 -2.66 13.18 8.92
C VAL A 19 -3.12 12.50 10.21
N LEU A 20 -3.23 13.24 11.32
CA LEU A 20 -3.73 12.70 12.59
C LEU A 20 -5.19 12.22 12.46
N ALA A 21 -6.05 12.98 11.76
CA ALA A 21 -7.44 12.61 11.52
C ALA A 21 -7.54 11.32 10.67
N ALA A 22 -6.74 11.22 9.61
CA ALA A 22 -6.69 10.01 8.77
C ALA A 22 -6.20 8.79 9.56
N ALA A 23 -5.16 8.96 10.38
CA ALA A 23 -4.63 7.88 11.22
C ALA A 23 -5.66 7.38 12.24
N LYS A 24 -6.45 8.28 12.86
CA LYS A 24 -7.55 7.92 13.77
C LYS A 24 -8.63 7.10 13.07
N GLY A 25 -9.12 7.56 11.93
CA GLY A 25 -10.15 6.82 11.18
C GLY A 25 -9.68 5.43 10.75
N LEU A 26 -8.41 5.30 10.36
CA LEU A 26 -7.84 4.01 9.98
C LEU A 26 -7.63 3.07 11.19
N ALA A 27 -7.23 3.63 12.33
CA ALA A 27 -7.07 2.91 13.59
C ALA A 27 -8.41 2.34 14.09
N GLU A 28 -9.47 3.13 14.05
CA GLU A 28 -10.83 2.70 14.39
C GLU A 28 -11.31 1.58 13.45
N HIS A 29 -11.17 1.76 12.14
CA HIS A 29 -11.58 0.76 11.15
C HIS A 29 -10.82 -0.57 11.27
N GLN A 30 -9.55 -0.55 11.67
CA GLN A 30 -8.71 -1.76 11.80
C GLN A 30 -8.63 -2.31 13.22
N ASN A 31 -9.28 -1.69 14.20
CA ASN A 31 -9.16 -2.04 15.63
C ASN A 31 -7.69 -2.07 16.12
N LYS A 32 -6.93 -1.02 15.79
CA LYS A 32 -5.51 -0.85 16.18
C LYS A 32 -5.30 0.47 16.89
N THR A 33 -4.17 0.62 17.58
CA THR A 33 -3.77 1.92 18.13
C THR A 33 -3.26 2.86 17.02
N ILE A 34 -3.34 4.17 17.25
CA ILE A 34 -2.79 5.18 16.33
C ILE A 34 -1.29 4.96 16.12
N GLY A 35 -0.55 4.64 17.20
CA GLY A 35 0.89 4.38 17.12
C GLY A 35 1.24 3.17 16.24
N GLU A 36 0.46 2.08 16.32
CA GLU A 36 0.64 0.92 15.43
C GLU A 36 0.34 1.26 13.97
N VAL A 37 -0.72 2.01 13.70
CA VAL A 37 -1.06 2.46 12.34
C VAL A 37 0.04 3.35 11.77
N VAL A 38 0.51 4.34 12.52
CA VAL A 38 1.59 5.24 12.07
C VAL A 38 2.90 4.46 11.86
N SER A 39 3.27 3.56 12.79
CA SER A 39 4.46 2.71 12.66
C SER A 39 4.38 1.80 11.43
N MET A 40 3.22 1.20 11.17
CA MET A 40 2.95 0.38 9.99
C MET A 40 3.07 1.21 8.70
N LEU A 41 2.47 2.40 8.65
CA LEU A 41 2.53 3.28 7.48
C LEU A 41 3.96 3.75 7.19
N ALA A 42 4.71 4.15 8.23
CA ALA A 42 6.10 4.53 8.11
C ALA A 42 6.97 3.35 7.63
N ARG A 43 6.75 2.13 8.13
CA ARG A 43 7.46 0.94 7.63
C ARG A 43 7.14 0.67 6.16
N LYS A 44 5.86 0.81 5.77
CA LYS A 44 5.43 0.63 4.39
C LYS A 44 6.07 1.66 3.45
N SER A 45 6.21 2.92 3.88
CA SER A 45 6.89 3.94 3.06
C SER A 45 8.38 3.68 2.90
N LEU A 46 9.05 3.12 3.91
CA LEU A 46 10.46 2.70 3.81
C LEU A 46 10.67 1.52 2.86
N GLN A 47 9.67 0.66 2.70
CA GLN A 47 9.72 -0.50 1.81
C GLN A 47 9.23 -0.21 0.40
N ALA A 48 8.54 0.91 0.18
CA ALA A 48 8.00 1.24 -1.12
C ALA A 48 9.17 1.51 -2.09
N PRO A 49 9.36 0.68 -3.13
CA PRO A 49 10.31 1.03 -4.18
C PRO A 49 9.85 2.36 -4.78
N ALA A 50 10.78 3.28 -5.00
CA ALA A 50 10.50 4.51 -5.73
C ALA A 50 9.86 4.09 -7.06
N THR A 51 8.54 4.24 -7.15
CA THR A 51 7.80 3.77 -8.31
C THR A 51 8.05 4.86 -9.34
N THR A 52 9.13 4.72 -10.10
CA THR A 52 9.37 5.52 -11.30
C THR A 52 8.35 5.04 -12.32
N THR A 53 7.14 5.53 -12.17
CA THR A 53 6.10 5.36 -13.18
C THR A 53 6.55 6.16 -14.38
N SER A 54 7.05 5.49 -15.41
CA SER A 54 7.44 6.16 -16.66
C SER A 54 6.25 6.93 -17.20
N GLU A 55 6.43 8.18 -17.59
CA GLU A 55 5.36 8.98 -18.19
C GLU A 55 5.49 8.99 -19.71
N ARG A 56 4.34 9.03 -20.41
CA ARG A 56 4.26 9.32 -21.85
C ARG A 56 3.27 10.46 -22.05
N ASN A 57 3.75 11.61 -22.54
CA ASN A 57 2.94 12.82 -22.73
C ASN A 57 2.22 13.29 -21.44
N GLY A 58 2.88 13.20 -20.28
CA GLY A 58 2.29 13.58 -18.98
C GLY A 58 1.28 12.59 -18.42
N VAL A 59 1.13 11.42 -19.03
CA VAL A 59 0.28 10.33 -18.53
C VAL A 59 1.16 9.23 -17.93
N PRO A 60 0.93 8.81 -16.67
CA PRO A 60 1.66 7.72 -16.05
C PRO A 60 1.40 6.40 -16.79
N LEU A 61 2.47 5.73 -17.23
CA LEU A 61 2.40 4.41 -17.84
C LEU A 61 2.34 3.33 -16.76
N LEU A 62 1.39 2.41 -16.92
CA LEU A 62 1.39 1.18 -16.12
C LEU A 62 2.69 0.40 -16.38
N THR A 63 3.27 -0.15 -15.32
CA THR A 63 4.41 -1.06 -15.45
C THR A 63 4.00 -2.25 -16.31
N VAL A 64 4.65 -2.43 -17.45
CA VAL A 64 4.47 -3.60 -18.30
C VAL A 64 4.97 -4.80 -17.51
N LYS A 65 4.04 -5.71 -17.16
CA LYS A 65 4.37 -7.01 -16.59
C LYS A 65 4.52 -8.00 -17.74
N ASP A 66 5.48 -8.89 -17.64
CA ASP A 66 5.59 -10.03 -18.54
C ASP A 66 4.35 -10.92 -18.34
N GLY A 67 3.43 -10.89 -19.31
CA GLY A 67 2.15 -11.59 -19.23
C GLY A 67 1.62 -11.94 -20.61
N THR A 68 0.79 -12.98 -20.67
CA THR A 68 0.14 -13.40 -21.91
C THR A 68 -0.86 -12.34 -22.35
N PRO A 69 -0.81 -11.87 -23.61
CA PRO A 69 -1.81 -10.94 -24.13
C PRO A 69 -3.21 -11.54 -24.02
N VAL A 70 -4.12 -10.82 -23.37
CA VAL A 70 -5.54 -11.20 -23.31
C VAL A 70 -6.20 -10.79 -24.61
N THR A 71 -6.69 -11.76 -25.38
CA THR A 71 -7.36 -11.54 -26.67
C THR A 71 -8.88 -11.58 -26.53
N MET A 72 -9.59 -11.05 -27.53
CA MET A 72 -11.05 -11.13 -27.57
C MET A 72 -11.55 -12.58 -27.69
N GLU A 73 -10.82 -13.46 -28.38
CA GLU A 73 -11.14 -14.91 -28.37
C GLU A 73 -11.10 -15.47 -26.95
N PHE A 74 -10.05 -15.18 -26.19
CA PHE A 74 -9.92 -15.68 -24.82
C PHE A 74 -11.04 -15.16 -23.91
N VAL A 75 -11.41 -13.87 -24.05
CA VAL A 75 -12.53 -13.29 -23.29
C VAL A 75 -13.86 -13.95 -23.66
N ASN A 76 -14.11 -14.20 -24.94
CA ASN A 76 -15.36 -14.83 -25.38
C ASN A 76 -15.45 -16.29 -24.90
N GLN A 77 -14.34 -17.04 -24.97
CA GLN A 77 -14.29 -18.40 -24.43
C GLN A 77 -14.67 -18.45 -22.94
N LEU A 78 -14.12 -17.57 -22.11
CA LEU A 78 -14.46 -17.52 -20.68
C LEU A 78 -15.93 -17.16 -20.43
N ARG A 79 -16.53 -16.30 -21.27
CA ARG A 79 -17.95 -15.93 -21.17
C ARG A 79 -18.87 -17.09 -21.53
N ASP A 80 -18.48 -17.91 -22.50
CA ASP A 80 -19.26 -19.06 -22.95
C ASP A 80 -19.13 -20.25 -21.97
N GLU A 81 -18.01 -20.34 -21.24
CA GLU A 81 -17.75 -21.36 -20.22
C GLU A 81 -18.42 -21.09 -18.86
N LEU A 82 -18.75 -19.83 -18.54
CA LEU A 82 -19.43 -19.45 -17.31
C LEU A 82 -20.97 -19.44 -17.54
N PRO A 83 -21.75 -20.25 -16.81
CA PRO A 83 -23.22 -20.32 -16.95
C PRO A 83 -23.94 -19.05 -16.52
#